data_AF-A0A2V8SZI9-F1
#
_entry.id   AF-A0A2V8SZI9-F1
#
_cell.length_a   1.000
_cell.length_b   1.000
_cell.length_c   1.000
_cell.angle_alpha   90.00
_cell.angle_beta   90.00
_cell.angle_gamma   90.00
#
_symmetry.space_group_name_H-M   'P 1'
#
loop_
_entity.id
_entity.type
_entity.pdbx_description
1 polymer ?
#
loop_
_entity_poly.entity_id
_entity_poly.type
_entity_poly.pdbx_seq_one_letter_code
_entity_poly.pdbx_strand_id
1 'polypeptide(L)'
;MAHGRRKRDSIHETPDVSYITNPDVAHEESDVAVRPLLWFVGGLTFFTIVVCAVVLLMFIYFQKREEAQELEASPLARQGAERLPPEPRLQLAPGFGVKTDDGQEHKLDYTAKTDRVPQPQSEYLVVRDEWRRELEDYGWADQQAGTVRVPVDKAIQLYLQRQRAKQQAQESQK
;
A
#
# COMPACT_ATOMS: atom_id res chain seq x y z
N MET A 1 -80.71 -31.02 -59.10
CA MET A 1 -79.37 -31.36 -58.58
C MET A 1 -78.75 -30.09 -58.01
N ALA A 2 -78.79 -29.87 -56.70
CA ALA A 2 -77.94 -28.87 -56.04
C ALA A 2 -77.84 -29.19 -54.54
N HIS A 3 -76.71 -29.77 -54.14
CA HIS A 3 -76.38 -30.07 -52.76
C HIS A 3 -76.07 -28.79 -51.98
N GLY A 4 -76.88 -28.48 -50.96
CA GLY A 4 -76.51 -27.51 -49.94
C GLY A 4 -75.55 -28.15 -48.94
N ARG A 5 -74.29 -27.72 -48.92
CA ARG A 5 -73.28 -28.17 -47.94
C ARG A 5 -73.69 -27.66 -46.55
N ARG A 6 -73.95 -28.57 -45.60
CA ARG A 6 -74.00 -28.22 -44.17
C ARG A 6 -72.56 -27.97 -43.69
N LYS A 7 -72.27 -26.73 -43.27
CA LYS A 7 -71.02 -26.36 -42.61
C LYS A 7 -71.03 -27.02 -41.22
N ARG A 8 -69.96 -27.74 -40.87
CA ARG A 8 -69.82 -28.38 -39.55
C ARG A 8 -69.26 -27.33 -38.59
N ASP A 9 -69.96 -27.07 -37.49
CA ASP A 9 -69.48 -26.16 -36.44
C ASP A 9 -68.23 -26.78 -35.79
N SER A 10 -67.13 -26.04 -35.73
CA SER A 10 -65.86 -26.54 -35.22
C SER A 10 -65.85 -26.50 -33.69
N ILE A 11 -65.70 -27.65 -33.06
CA ILE A 11 -65.69 -27.87 -31.60
C ILE A 11 -64.50 -27.15 -30.89
N HIS A 12 -63.56 -26.56 -31.64
CA HIS A 12 -62.33 -25.96 -31.13
C HIS A 12 -62.35 -24.41 -31.03
N GLU A 13 -63.50 -23.78 -31.27
CA GLU A 13 -63.66 -22.37 -30.91
C GLU A 13 -63.97 -22.29 -29.42
N THR A 14 -63.01 -21.79 -28.63
CA THR A 14 -63.28 -21.40 -27.25
C THR A 14 -64.39 -20.34 -27.27
N PRO A 15 -65.47 -20.51 -26.50
CA PRO A 15 -66.55 -19.53 -26.44
C PRO A 15 -65.95 -18.15 -26.18
N ASP A 16 -66.36 -17.15 -26.96
CA ASP A 16 -65.92 -15.77 -26.77
C ASP A 16 -66.37 -15.29 -25.40
N VAL A 17 -65.48 -15.32 -24.41
CA VAL A 17 -65.76 -14.92 -23.02
C VAL A 17 -65.57 -13.42 -22.79
N SER A 18 -65.51 -12.61 -23.85
CA SER A 18 -65.49 -11.13 -23.72
C SER A 18 -66.71 -10.57 -22.98
N TYR A 19 -67.80 -11.35 -22.87
CA TYR A 19 -68.98 -11.00 -22.07
C TYR A 19 -68.83 -11.24 -20.56
N ILE A 20 -67.79 -11.96 -20.11
CA ILE A 20 -67.51 -12.15 -18.68
C ILE A 20 -66.81 -10.89 -18.18
N THR A 21 -67.61 -9.88 -17.84
CA THR A 21 -67.13 -8.71 -17.10
C THR A 21 -67.40 -8.96 -15.62
N ASN A 22 -66.42 -8.67 -14.75
CA ASN A 22 -66.63 -8.72 -13.31
C ASN A 22 -66.97 -7.29 -12.86
N PRO A 23 -68.26 -6.93 -12.74
CA PRO A 23 -68.69 -5.56 -12.48
C PRO A 23 -68.22 -5.03 -11.12
N ASP A 24 -67.86 -5.94 -10.20
CA ASP A 24 -67.36 -5.63 -8.85
C ASP A 24 -65.83 -5.48 -8.78
N VAL A 25 -65.10 -5.57 -9.91
CA VAL A 25 -63.68 -5.17 -9.96
C VAL A 25 -63.61 -3.65 -10.02
N ALA A 26 -63.77 -3.01 -8.88
CA ALA A 26 -63.29 -1.67 -8.68
C ALA A 26 -61.77 -1.74 -8.52
N HIS A 27 -61.01 -1.12 -9.43
CA HIS A 27 -59.63 -0.79 -9.15
C HIS A 27 -59.64 0.22 -7.99
N GLU A 28 -59.07 -0.14 -6.84
CA GLU A 28 -58.88 0.81 -5.75
C GLU A 28 -57.84 1.83 -6.23
N GLU A 29 -58.31 3.01 -6.65
CA GLU A 29 -57.45 4.17 -6.80
C GLU A 29 -56.98 4.54 -5.39
N SER A 30 -55.89 3.89 -4.95
CA SER A 30 -55.18 4.27 -3.74
C SER A 30 -54.49 5.59 -4.05
N ASP A 31 -55.29 6.65 -4.06
CA ASP A 31 -54.89 8.01 -4.41
C ASP A 31 -54.09 8.58 -3.26
N VAL A 32 -52.81 8.23 -3.24
CA VAL A 32 -51.85 8.96 -2.41
C VAL A 32 -51.88 10.40 -2.90
N ALA A 33 -52.27 11.31 -2.01
CA ALA A 33 -52.33 12.72 -2.33
C ALA A 33 -50.94 13.21 -2.77
N VAL A 34 -50.77 13.45 -4.07
CA VAL A 34 -49.47 13.76 -4.69
C VAL A 34 -48.94 15.11 -4.20
N ARG A 35 -49.82 16.08 -3.99
CA ARG A 35 -49.47 17.41 -3.48
C ARG A 35 -48.74 17.35 -2.13
N PRO A 36 -49.32 16.80 -1.05
CA PRO A 36 -48.62 16.71 0.23
C PRO A 36 -47.38 15.81 0.15
N LEU A 37 -47.38 14.77 -0.69
CA LEU A 37 -46.19 13.94 -0.92
C LEU A 37 -45.02 14.76 -1.47
N LEU A 38 -45.26 15.63 -2.47
CA LEU A 38 -44.22 16.49 -3.02
C LEU A 38 -43.71 17.53 -2.01
N TRP A 39 -44.59 18.11 -1.20
CA TRP A 39 -44.18 18.99 -0.10
C TRP A 39 -43.35 18.26 0.96
N PHE A 40 -43.70 17.01 1.26
CA PHE A 40 -42.96 16.18 2.20
C PHE A 40 -41.56 15.84 1.69
N VAL A 41 -41.44 15.40 0.43
CA VAL A 41 -40.14 15.10 -0.20
C VAL A 41 -39.29 16.36 -0.31
N GLY A 42 -39.90 17.48 -0.71
CA GLY A 42 -39.23 18.78 -0.78
C GLY A 42 -38.74 19.26 0.58
N GLY A 43 -39.57 19.13 1.61
CA GLY A 43 -39.22 19.47 2.99
C GLY A 43 -38.09 18.60 3.54
N LEU A 44 -38.13 17.29 3.31
CA LEU A 44 -37.09 16.36 3.72
C LEU A 44 -35.75 16.64 3.02
N THR A 45 -35.79 16.92 1.72
CA THR A 45 -34.61 17.27 0.93
C THR A 45 -34.01 18.59 1.41
N PHE A 46 -34.84 19.62 1.62
CA PHE A 46 -34.39 20.91 2.14
C PHE A 46 -33.77 20.76 3.53
N PHE A 47 -34.42 20.03 4.43
CA PHE A 47 -33.90 19.78 5.77
C PHE A 47 -32.54 19.05 5.74
N THR A 48 -32.39 18.07 4.85
CA THR A 48 -31.13 17.34 4.66
C THR A 48 -30.01 18.28 4.21
N ILE A 49 -30.30 19.18 3.25
CA ILE A 49 -29.34 20.21 2.80
C ILE A 49 -28.96 21.15 3.93
N VAL A 50 -29.92 21.57 4.76
CA VAL A 50 -29.66 22.43 5.93
C VAL A 50 -28.75 21.73 6.94
N VAL A 51 -29.01 20.46 7.27
CA VAL A 51 -28.16 19.68 8.19
C VAL A 51 -26.74 19.55 7.63
N CYS A 52 -26.59 19.21 6.36
CA CYS A 52 -25.27 19.16 5.71
C CYS A 52 -24.56 20.51 5.73
N ALA A 53 -25.26 21.61 5.48
CA ALA A 53 -24.70 22.97 5.53
C ALA A 53 -24.24 23.35 6.94
N VAL A 54 -25.01 22.99 7.98
CA VAL A 54 -24.63 23.21 9.38
C VAL A 54 -23.39 22.40 9.75
N VAL A 55 -23.33 21.12 9.37
CA VAL A 55 -22.14 20.27 9.61
C VAL A 55 -20.91 20.81 8.88
N LEU A 56 -21.06 21.24 7.62
CA LEU A 56 -19.97 21.87 6.86
C LEU A 56 -19.49 23.16 7.51
N LEU A 57 -20.40 24.03 7.95
CA LEU A 57 -20.06 25.26 8.66
C LEU A 57 -19.34 24.97 9.98
N MET A 58 -19.84 23.99 10.75
CA MET A 58 -19.22 23.55 11.99
C MET A 58 -17.81 23.01 11.73
N PHE A 59 -17.63 22.21 10.69
CA PHE A 59 -16.33 21.65 10.32
C PHE A 59 -15.34 22.76 9.94
N ILE A 60 -15.76 23.73 9.12
CA ILE A 60 -14.94 24.91 8.79
C ILE A 60 -14.59 25.71 10.05
N TYR A 61 -15.54 25.89 10.96
CA TYR A 61 -15.31 26.61 12.22
C TYR A 61 -14.33 25.86 13.14
N PHE A 62 -14.48 24.55 13.29
CA PHE A 62 -13.59 23.73 14.11
C PHE A 62 -12.21 23.59 13.48
N GLN A 63 -12.08 23.42 12.17
CA GLN A 63 -10.78 23.44 11.48
C GLN A 63 -10.03 24.75 11.72
N LYS A 64 -10.68 25.90 11.55
CA LYS A 64 -10.06 27.21 11.84
C LYS A 64 -9.61 27.33 13.30
N ARG A 65 -10.38 26.74 14.23
CA ARG A 65 -10.04 26.73 15.66
C ARG A 65 -8.88 25.77 15.95
N GLU A 66 -8.86 24.59 15.33
CA GLU A 66 -7.80 23.60 15.46
C GLU A 66 -6.50 24.10 14.87
N GLU A 67 -6.49 24.68 13.67
CA GLU A 67 -5.27 25.29 13.07
C GLU A 67 -4.67 26.38 13.99
N ALA A 68 -5.52 27.15 14.67
CA ALA A 68 -5.08 28.14 15.65
C ALA A 68 -4.54 27.51 16.96
N GLN A 69 -4.90 26.25 17.27
CA GLN A 69 -4.52 25.54 18.49
C GLN A 69 -3.40 24.50 18.27
N GLU A 70 -3.26 23.93 17.08
CA GLU A 70 -2.21 22.96 16.69
C GLU A 70 -0.80 23.57 16.70
N LEU A 71 -0.69 24.89 16.71
CA LEU A 71 0.59 25.59 16.82
C LEU A 71 1.21 25.50 18.23
N GLU A 72 0.44 25.16 19.27
CA GLU A 72 1.01 24.72 20.54
C GLU A 72 1.29 23.21 20.50
N ALA A 73 2.29 22.84 19.70
CA ALA A 73 2.91 21.53 19.80
C ALA A 73 3.24 21.26 21.26
N SER A 74 2.59 20.26 21.85
CA SER A 74 2.71 19.93 23.26
C SER A 74 4.20 19.86 23.64
N PRO A 75 4.68 20.48 24.74
CA PRO A 75 6.09 20.48 25.09
C PRO A 75 6.66 19.07 25.37
N LEU A 76 5.79 18.06 25.50
CA LEU A 76 6.15 16.64 25.59
C LEU A 76 6.12 15.89 24.23
N ALA A 77 5.57 16.50 23.19
CA ALA A 77 5.74 16.05 21.81
C ALA A 77 7.13 16.47 21.32
N ARG A 78 8.17 15.88 21.94
CA ARG A 78 9.54 15.99 21.45
C ARG A 78 9.53 15.59 19.98
N GLN A 79 9.91 16.54 19.14
CA GLN A 79 9.91 16.41 17.70
C GLN A 79 10.88 15.30 17.29
N GLY A 80 10.36 14.31 16.56
CA GLY A 80 11.00 13.64 15.41
C GLY A 80 12.30 12.84 15.57
N ALA A 81 13.08 12.97 16.64
CA ALA A 81 14.37 12.26 16.77
C ALA A 81 14.67 11.78 18.20
N GLU A 82 14.02 12.35 19.21
CA GLU A 82 14.39 12.19 20.62
C GLU A 82 13.67 11.03 21.35
N ARG A 83 12.82 10.27 20.65
CA ARG A 83 12.09 9.12 21.20
C ARG A 83 12.77 7.78 20.95
N LEU A 84 13.88 7.77 20.26
CA LEU A 84 14.50 6.53 19.89
C LEU A 84 15.42 6.11 21.04
N PRO A 85 15.19 4.94 21.66
CA PRO A 85 16.16 4.41 22.61
C PRO A 85 17.54 4.35 21.92
N PRO A 86 18.61 4.58 22.69
CA PRO A 86 19.97 4.51 22.15
C PRO A 86 20.16 3.17 21.42
N GLU A 87 20.89 3.19 20.32
CA GLU A 87 21.22 1.96 19.59
C GLU A 87 21.87 0.96 20.56
N PRO A 88 21.53 -0.36 20.51
CA PRO A 88 20.83 -1.08 19.43
C PRO A 88 19.31 -1.23 19.64
N ARG A 89 18.52 -0.89 18.61
CA ARG A 89 17.05 -1.00 18.64
C ARG A 89 16.60 -2.41 18.22
N LEU A 90 15.55 -2.93 18.84
CA LEU A 90 14.86 -4.13 18.34
C LEU A 90 14.21 -3.81 16.99
N GLN A 91 14.57 -4.55 15.95
CA GLN A 91 14.07 -4.39 14.58
C GLN A 91 12.58 -4.79 14.52
N LEU A 92 11.68 -3.84 14.82
CA LEU A 92 10.22 -4.05 14.91
C LEU A 92 9.46 -3.52 13.68
N ALA A 93 10.13 -2.79 12.78
CA ALA A 93 9.60 -2.33 11.52
C ALA A 93 10.65 -2.54 10.40
N PRO A 94 10.21 -2.57 9.14
CA PRO A 94 11.10 -2.89 8.03
C PRO A 94 12.11 -1.75 7.80
N GLY A 95 13.26 -2.09 7.20
CA GLY A 95 14.54 -1.36 7.31
C GLY A 95 14.43 0.17 7.40
N PHE A 96 15.12 0.76 8.37
CA PHE A 96 15.18 2.22 8.54
C PHE A 96 16.39 2.80 7.81
N GLY A 97 17.51 2.08 7.86
CA GLY A 97 18.74 2.47 7.19
C GLY A 97 19.97 1.89 7.86
N VAL A 98 21.06 1.86 7.12
CA VAL A 98 22.34 1.34 7.60
C VAL A 98 23.47 2.30 7.26
N LYS A 99 24.38 2.48 8.21
CA LYS A 99 25.65 3.17 8.00
C LYS A 99 26.70 2.13 7.64
N THR A 100 27.21 2.27 6.42
CA THR A 100 28.32 1.50 5.82
C THR A 100 29.63 1.95 6.46
N ASP A 101 30.68 1.11 6.46
CA ASP A 101 31.98 1.45 7.06
C ASP A 101 32.66 2.62 6.33
N ASP A 102 32.29 2.84 5.06
CA ASP A 102 32.61 4.04 4.27
C ASP A 102 31.99 5.35 4.82
N GLY A 103 31.21 5.28 5.90
CA GLY A 103 30.50 6.40 6.51
C GLY A 103 29.27 6.86 5.73
N GLN A 104 28.91 6.16 4.65
CA GLN A 104 27.72 6.43 3.85
C GLN A 104 26.47 5.88 4.55
N GLU A 105 25.44 6.73 4.68
CA GLU A 105 24.16 6.33 5.25
C GLU A 105 23.19 5.93 4.13
N HIS A 106 22.88 4.64 4.06
CA HIS A 106 21.86 4.11 3.16
C HIS A 106 20.50 4.17 3.85
N LYS A 107 19.67 5.13 3.46
CA LYS A 107 18.28 5.20 3.88
C LYS A 107 17.49 4.08 3.22
N LEU A 108 16.92 3.20 4.03
CA LEU A 108 16.16 2.04 3.57
C LEU A 108 14.69 2.14 3.97
N ASP A 109 14.20 3.35 4.26
CA ASP A 109 12.81 3.62 4.61
C ASP A 109 11.85 3.42 3.43
N TYR A 110 10.59 3.06 3.73
CA TYR A 110 9.47 3.00 2.76
C TYR A 110 9.18 4.32 2.05
N THR A 111 9.55 5.44 2.67
CA THR A 111 9.30 6.79 2.13
C THR A 111 10.37 7.22 1.13
N ALA A 112 11.48 6.47 1.03
CA ALA A 112 12.44 6.71 -0.02
C ALA A 112 11.75 6.46 -1.37
N LYS A 113 11.73 7.48 -2.25
CA LYS A 113 11.26 7.35 -3.63
C LYS A 113 12.23 6.46 -4.42
N THR A 114 12.18 5.17 -4.16
CA THR A 114 12.95 4.14 -4.86
C THR A 114 11.96 3.23 -5.57
N ASP A 115 12.35 2.72 -6.74
CA ASP A 115 11.53 1.81 -7.57
C ASP A 115 11.16 0.49 -6.86
N ARG A 116 11.73 0.21 -5.69
CA ARG A 116 11.53 -1.01 -4.92
C ARG A 116 11.29 -0.69 -3.45
N VAL A 117 10.26 -1.32 -2.91
CA VAL A 117 9.98 -1.33 -1.48
C VAL A 117 11.11 -2.07 -0.75
N PRO A 118 11.81 -1.43 0.20
CA PRO A 118 12.87 -2.06 0.95
C PRO A 118 12.34 -3.24 1.78
N GLN A 119 12.92 -4.42 1.57
CA GLN A 119 12.57 -5.63 2.32
C GLN A 119 13.18 -5.60 3.73
N PRO A 120 12.65 -6.35 4.70
CA PRO A 120 13.22 -6.43 6.06
C PRO A 120 14.72 -6.76 6.07
N GLN A 121 15.18 -7.64 5.18
CA GLN A 121 16.59 -8.00 5.03
C GLN A 121 17.48 -6.99 4.27
N SER A 122 16.97 -5.84 3.84
CA SER A 122 17.72 -4.90 2.98
C SER A 122 18.99 -4.35 3.65
N GLU A 123 18.94 -4.04 4.95
CA GLU A 123 20.09 -3.58 5.74
C GLU A 123 21.22 -4.61 5.71
N TYR A 124 20.88 -5.88 5.96
CA TYR A 124 21.83 -6.99 5.87
C TYR A 124 22.42 -7.13 4.47
N LEU A 125 21.63 -6.97 3.41
CA LEU A 125 22.11 -7.09 2.04
C LEU A 125 23.13 -6.00 1.67
N VAL A 126 22.94 -4.78 2.16
CA VAL A 126 23.87 -3.66 1.93
C VAL A 126 25.22 -3.94 2.58
N VAL A 127 25.23 -4.27 3.88
CA VAL A 127 26.46 -4.60 4.63
C VAL A 127 27.14 -5.83 4.03
N ARG A 128 26.36 -6.83 3.66
CA ARG A 128 26.88 -8.04 3.03
C ARG A 128 27.60 -7.71 1.72
N ASP A 129 27.03 -6.86 0.88
CA ASP A 129 27.61 -6.48 -0.42
C ASP A 129 28.93 -5.70 -0.24
N GLU A 130 28.95 -4.77 0.70
CA GLU A 130 30.17 -4.05 1.11
C GLU A 130 31.28 -5.02 1.52
N TRP A 131 31.01 -5.92 2.46
CA TRP A 131 31.99 -6.91 2.90
C TRP A 131 32.49 -7.80 1.75
N ARG A 132 31.66 -8.02 0.73
CA ARG A 132 32.01 -8.93 -0.38
C ARG A 132 32.97 -8.22 -1.29
N ARG A 133 32.68 -6.97 -1.63
CA ARG A 133 33.65 -6.09 -2.30
C ARG A 133 34.93 -6.04 -1.51
N GLU A 134 34.87 -5.88 -0.18
CA GLU A 134 36.07 -5.83 0.66
C GLU A 134 36.93 -7.11 0.58
N LEU A 135 36.30 -8.28 0.68
CA LEU A 135 37.01 -9.55 0.70
C LEU A 135 37.50 -10.01 -0.67
N GLU A 136 36.78 -9.65 -1.74
CA GLU A 136 36.99 -10.18 -3.09
C GLU A 136 37.79 -9.25 -4.00
N ASP A 137 37.71 -7.93 -3.77
CA ASP A 137 38.39 -6.94 -4.62
C ASP A 137 39.67 -6.40 -3.99
N TYR A 138 40.54 -5.86 -4.84
CA TYR A 138 41.69 -5.07 -4.39
C TYR A 138 41.23 -3.68 -3.95
N GLY A 139 41.91 -3.11 -2.95
CA GLY A 139 41.61 -1.78 -2.46
C GLY A 139 42.78 -1.14 -1.71
N TRP A 140 42.61 0.10 -1.26
CA TRP A 140 43.55 0.75 -0.36
C TRP A 140 43.12 0.48 1.09
N ALA A 141 44.06 0.04 1.93
CA ALA A 141 43.85 0.01 3.38
C ALA A 141 44.31 1.33 4.01
N ASP A 142 45.44 1.87 3.53
CA ASP A 142 45.91 3.21 3.85
C ASP A 142 46.63 3.78 2.62
N GLN A 143 45.98 4.73 1.96
CA GLN A 143 46.53 5.34 0.74
C GLN A 143 47.73 6.24 1.02
N GLN A 144 47.83 6.86 2.21
CA GLN A 144 48.94 7.75 2.57
C GLN A 144 50.20 6.94 2.91
N ALA A 145 50.03 5.82 3.61
CA ALA A 145 51.12 4.90 3.91
C ALA A 145 51.47 3.98 2.73
N GLY A 146 50.69 4.00 1.63
CA GLY A 146 50.89 3.12 0.48
C GLY A 146 50.54 1.65 0.75
N THR A 147 49.72 1.38 1.77
CA THR A 147 49.32 0.02 2.15
C THR A 147 48.09 -0.41 1.37
N VAL A 148 48.23 -1.47 0.57
CA VAL A 148 47.14 -2.05 -0.23
C VAL A 148 46.50 -3.24 0.48
N ARG A 149 45.19 -3.37 0.29
CA ARG A 149 44.40 -4.55 0.65
C ARG A 149 44.38 -5.51 -0.54
N VAL A 150 44.57 -6.80 -0.25
CA VAL A 150 44.60 -7.89 -1.23
C VAL A 150 43.42 -8.83 -0.95
N PRO A 151 42.69 -9.31 -1.99
CA PRO A 151 41.63 -10.29 -1.83
C PRO A 151 42.07 -11.50 -1.01
N VAL A 152 41.19 -12.00 -0.14
CA VAL A 152 41.59 -13.02 0.84
C VAL A 152 42.10 -14.30 0.16
N ASP A 153 41.48 -14.69 -0.96
CA ASP A 153 41.90 -15.85 -1.74
C ASP A 153 43.31 -15.69 -2.33
N LYS A 154 43.65 -14.45 -2.76
CA LYS A 154 44.98 -14.13 -3.28
C LYS A 154 46.01 -14.06 -2.17
N ALA A 155 45.65 -13.53 -1.01
CA ALA A 155 46.51 -13.53 0.17
C ALA A 155 46.86 -14.96 0.60
N ILE A 156 45.90 -15.88 0.62
CA ILE A 156 46.12 -17.31 0.93
C ILE A 156 47.09 -17.93 -0.09
N GLN A 157 46.88 -17.70 -1.39
CA GLN A 157 47.77 -18.22 -2.44
C GLN A 157 49.21 -17.73 -2.27
N LEU A 158 49.40 -16.42 -2.09
CA LEU A 158 50.71 -15.81 -1.88
C LEU A 158 51.38 -16.32 -0.60
N TYR A 159 50.61 -16.49 0.47
CA TYR A 159 51.10 -17.05 1.73
C TYR A 159 51.59 -18.50 1.56
N LEU A 160 50.78 -19.36 0.93
CA LEU A 160 51.16 -20.75 0.66
C LEU A 160 52.40 -20.85 -0.23
N GLN A 161 52.49 -20.03 -1.27
CA GLN A 161 53.66 -19.96 -2.14
C GLN A 161 54.93 -19.59 -1.34
N ARG A 162 54.84 -18.58 -0.47
CA ARG A 162 55.94 -18.15 0.38
C ARG A 162 56.38 -19.24 1.36
N GLN A 163 55.44 -19.99 1.94
CA GLN A 163 55.76 -21.10 2.84
C GLN A 163 56.47 -22.24 2.11
N ARG A 164 56.03 -22.61 0.91
CA ARG A 164 56.70 -23.63 0.08
C ARG A 164 58.13 -23.22 -0.29
N ALA A 165 58.32 -21.96 -0.71
CA ALA A 165 59.65 -21.46 -1.05
C ALA A 165 60.61 -21.49 0.17
N LYS A 166 60.11 -21.16 1.37
CA LYS A 166 60.89 -21.26 2.62
C LYS A 166 61.27 -22.70 2.95
N GLN A 167 60.36 -23.66 2.77
CA GLN A 167 60.63 -25.08 2.99
C GLN A 167 61.72 -25.59 2.03
N GLN A 168 61.61 -25.28 0.73
CA GLN A 168 62.61 -25.68 -0.27
C GLN A 168 64.00 -25.09 0.01
N ALA A 169 64.08 -23.84 0.48
CA ALA A 169 65.34 -23.21 0.85
C ALA A 169 66.01 -23.89 2.06
N GLN A 170 65.23 -24.42 3.02
CA GLN A 170 65.76 -25.18 4.15
C GLN A 170 66.24 -26.58 3.76
N GLU A 171 65.53 -27.25 2.84
CA GLU A 171 65.95 -28.56 2.33
C GLU A 171 67.23 -28.47 1.48
N SER A 172 67.40 -27.40 0.72
CA SER A 172 68.59 -27.18 -0.13
C SER A 172 69.86 -26.84 0.66
N GLN A 173 69.72 -26.44 1.93
CA GLN A 173 70.84 -26.10 2.83
C GLN A 173 71.29 -27.30 3.69
N LYS A 174 70.67 -28.47 3.52
CA LYS A 174 70.94 -29.69 4.27
C LYS A 174 71.62 -30.73 3.39
#